data_AF-A0A7H1B6N5-F1
#
_entry.id   AF-A0A7H1B6N5-F1
#
_cell.length_a   1.000
_cell.length_b   1.000
_cell.length_c   1.000
_cell.angle_alpha   90.00
_cell.angle_beta   90.00
_cell.angle_gamma   90.00
#
_symmetry.space_group_name_H-M   'P 1'
#
loop_
_entity.id
_entity.type
_entity.pdbx_description
1 polymer ?
#
loop_
_entity_poly.entity_id
_entity_poly.type
_entity_poly.pdbx_seq_one_letter_code
_entity_poly.pdbx_strand_id
1 'polypeptide(L)'
;MSSTPTPPSRTDDQVLAETDIGALLRYGLTRQEFRTALFGDGAIAGAVTLDRLGVRPRSVAYVGKIVRAGGLRYAAELAEPLPSPEASALLRTWLEEAARVAGDAPDAEKAAARWLHAVAELIGMRRSSRGADA
;
A
#
# COMPACT_ATOMS: atom_id res chain seq x y z
N MET A 1 -35.58 -20.99 -1.78
CA MET A 1 -34.68 -19.82 -1.67
C MET A 1 -33.35 -20.35 -1.14
N SER A 2 -32.36 -20.47 -2.00
CA SER A 2 -31.04 -20.98 -1.60
C SER A 2 -30.21 -19.81 -1.06
N SER A 3 -29.96 -19.78 0.24
CA SER A 3 -29.08 -18.80 0.87
C SER A 3 -27.64 -19.10 0.47
N THR A 4 -27.03 -18.23 -0.31
CA THR A 4 -25.59 -18.27 -0.57
C THR A 4 -24.86 -17.99 0.75
N PRO A 5 -23.95 -18.85 1.23
CA PRO A 5 -23.20 -18.57 2.44
C PRO A 5 -22.38 -17.30 2.24
N THR A 6 -22.57 -16.30 3.10
CA THR A 6 -21.71 -15.12 3.16
C THR A 6 -20.29 -15.61 3.43
N PRO A 7 -19.31 -15.30 2.56
CA PRO A 7 -17.93 -15.69 2.81
C PRO A 7 -17.47 -15.09 4.15
N PRO A 8 -16.72 -15.85 4.96
CA PRO A 8 -16.23 -15.35 6.24
C PRO A 8 -15.39 -14.08 6.02
N SER A 9 -15.61 -13.06 6.85
CA SER A 9 -14.81 -11.83 6.82
C SER A 9 -13.36 -12.18 7.18
N ARG A 10 -12.42 -11.86 6.28
CA ARG A 10 -10.98 -12.09 6.50
C ARG A 10 -10.48 -11.22 7.66
N THR A 11 -9.70 -11.80 8.59
CA THR A 11 -9.10 -11.03 9.68
C THR A 11 -7.85 -10.27 9.21
N ASP A 12 -7.50 -9.18 9.89
CA ASP A 12 -6.26 -8.45 9.61
C ASP A 12 -5.02 -9.37 9.69
N ASP A 13 -5.00 -10.35 10.60
CA ASP A 13 -3.88 -11.29 10.73
C ASP A 13 -3.76 -12.22 9.52
N GLN A 14 -4.89 -12.66 8.96
CA GLN A 14 -4.91 -13.45 7.72
C GLN A 14 -4.45 -12.61 6.53
N VAL A 15 -4.89 -11.36 6.43
CA VAL A 15 -4.43 -10.42 5.38
C VAL A 15 -2.91 -10.30 5.42
N LEU A 16 -2.32 -10.14 6.61
CA LEU A 16 -0.88 -10.01 6.75
C LEU A 16 -0.11 -11.30 6.47
N ALA A 17 -0.60 -12.43 6.95
CA ALA A 17 0.07 -13.72 6.77
C ALA A 17 0.14 -14.16 5.30
N GLU A 18 -0.84 -13.75 4.49
CA GLU A 18 -1.00 -14.21 3.11
C GLU A 18 -0.48 -13.22 2.06
N THR A 19 -0.10 -11.99 2.43
CA THR A 19 0.14 -10.92 1.46
C THR A 19 1.60 -10.46 1.38
N ASP A 20 2.28 -10.82 0.29
CA ASP A 20 3.54 -10.19 -0.13
C ASP A 20 3.26 -8.91 -0.93
N ILE A 21 3.25 -7.77 -0.24
CA ILE A 21 2.97 -6.45 -0.83
C ILE A 21 4.02 -6.09 -1.91
N GLY A 22 5.29 -6.45 -1.70
CA GLY A 22 6.35 -6.20 -2.67
C GLY A 22 6.10 -6.95 -3.99
N ALA A 23 5.69 -8.22 -3.90
CA ALA A 23 5.28 -8.99 -5.07
C ALA A 23 4.05 -8.40 -5.76
N LEU A 24 3.01 -8.03 -5.01
CA LEU A 24 1.79 -7.44 -5.58
C LEU A 24 2.07 -6.12 -6.29
N LEU A 25 2.93 -5.26 -5.74
CA LEU A 25 3.37 -4.04 -6.40
C LEU A 25 4.12 -4.36 -7.69
N ARG A 26 5.08 -5.29 -7.67
CA ARG A 26 5.83 -5.68 -8.87
C ARG A 26 4.90 -6.18 -9.99
N TYR A 27 3.96 -7.05 -9.66
CA TYR A 27 3.02 -7.61 -10.63
C TYR A 27 1.97 -6.60 -11.10
N GLY A 28 1.39 -5.80 -10.20
CA GLY A 28 0.36 -4.81 -10.55
C GLY A 28 0.90 -3.62 -11.35
N LEU A 29 2.19 -3.30 -11.21
CA LEU A 29 2.85 -2.30 -12.04
C LEU A 29 3.10 -2.80 -13.46
N THR A 30 3.47 -4.08 -13.62
CA THR A 30 3.85 -4.67 -14.91
C THR A 30 2.68 -5.21 -15.74
N ARG A 31 1.59 -5.67 -15.10
CA ARG A 31 0.43 -6.27 -15.79
C ARG A 31 -0.83 -5.43 -15.61
N GLN A 32 -1.25 -4.73 -16.67
CA GLN A 32 -2.43 -3.85 -16.62
C GLN A 32 -3.71 -4.60 -16.24
N GLU A 33 -3.86 -5.82 -16.74
CA GLU A 33 -5.04 -6.67 -16.58
C GLU A 33 -5.26 -7.12 -15.11
N PHE A 34 -4.21 -7.17 -14.29
CA PHE A 34 -4.30 -7.54 -12.87
C PHE A 34 -4.19 -6.35 -11.93
N ARG A 35 -3.93 -5.15 -12.44
CA ARG A 35 -3.63 -3.96 -11.65
C ARG A 35 -4.69 -3.68 -10.60
N THR A 36 -5.97 -3.69 -10.97
CA THR A 36 -7.07 -3.35 -10.04
C THR A 36 -7.17 -4.33 -8.88
N ALA A 37 -7.11 -5.64 -9.15
CA ALA A 37 -7.23 -6.68 -8.13
C ALA A 37 -6.00 -6.68 -7.21
N LEU A 38 -4.79 -6.69 -7.79
CA LEU A 38 -3.54 -6.74 -7.02
C LEU A 38 -3.29 -5.45 -6.24
N PHE A 39 -3.63 -4.28 -6.80
CA PHE A 39 -3.52 -3.02 -6.07
C PHE A 39 -4.57 -2.91 -4.97
N GLY A 40 -5.77 -3.47 -5.16
CA GLY A 40 -6.80 -3.52 -4.12
C GLY A 40 -6.32 -4.30 -2.90
N ASP A 41 -5.98 -5.57 -3.08
CA ASP A 41 -5.51 -6.43 -1.98
C ASP A 41 -4.20 -5.93 -1.37
N GLY A 42 -3.26 -5.49 -2.23
CA GLY A 42 -2.00 -4.91 -1.78
C GLY A 42 -2.18 -3.60 -1.00
N ALA A 43 -3.15 -2.76 -1.37
CA ALA A 43 -3.44 -1.53 -0.64
C ALA A 43 -4.08 -1.80 0.72
N ILE A 44 -4.99 -2.79 0.80
CA ILE A 44 -5.58 -3.22 2.08
C ILE A 44 -4.48 -3.74 3.01
N ALA A 45 -3.64 -4.66 2.53
CA ALA A 45 -2.53 -5.19 3.32
C ALA A 45 -1.56 -4.08 3.74
N GLY A 46 -1.17 -3.20 2.82
CA GLY A 46 -0.31 -2.05 3.14
C GLY A 46 -0.91 -1.13 4.21
N ALA A 47 -2.21 -0.88 4.14
CA ALA A 47 -2.92 -0.08 5.13
C ALA A 47 -2.98 -0.76 6.51
N VAL A 48 -3.24 -2.07 6.56
CA VAL A 48 -3.22 -2.85 7.82
C VAL A 48 -1.82 -2.82 8.44
N THR A 49 -0.78 -3.10 7.66
CA THR A 49 0.60 -3.14 8.13
C THR A 49 1.05 -1.80 8.69
N LEU A 50 0.92 -0.72 7.91
CA LEU A 50 1.40 0.60 8.32
C LEU A 50 0.58 1.19 9.48
N ASP A 51 -0.72 0.91 9.53
CA ASP A 51 -1.55 1.35 10.65
C ASP A 51 -1.18 0.66 11.97
N ARG A 52 -0.84 -0.64 11.94
CA ARG A 52 -0.33 -1.37 13.12
C ARG A 52 1.01 -0.82 13.60
N LEU A 53 1.84 -0.32 12.70
CA LEU A 53 3.07 0.42 13.02
C LEU A 53 2.80 1.87 13.47
N GLY A 54 1.54 2.27 13.65
CA GLY A 54 1.15 3.60 14.12
C GLY A 54 1.24 4.71 13.06
N VAL A 55 1.60 4.39 11.81
CA VAL A 55 1.81 5.39 10.75
C VAL A 55 0.54 6.16 10.46
N ARG A 56 0.63 7.49 10.40
CA ARG A 56 -0.53 8.35 10.13
C ARG A 56 -0.82 8.40 8.62
N PRO A 57 -2.11 8.43 8.19
CA PRO A 57 -2.50 8.57 6.79
C PRO A 57 -1.74 9.67 6.04
N ARG A 58 -1.60 10.84 6.68
CA ARG A 58 -0.94 12.01 6.10
C ARG A 58 0.52 11.74 5.71
N SER A 59 1.24 10.92 6.47
CA SER A 59 2.63 10.57 6.18
C SER A 59 2.71 9.76 4.88
N VAL A 60 1.86 8.75 4.72
CA VAL A 60 1.82 7.91 3.51
C VAL A 60 1.40 8.72 2.29
N ALA A 61 0.36 9.56 2.43
CA ALA A 61 -0.08 10.44 1.36
C ALA A 61 1.00 11.45 0.94
N TYR A 62 1.84 11.90 1.88
CA TYR A 62 2.98 12.77 1.56
C TYR A 62 4.03 12.04 0.73
N VAL A 63 4.36 10.78 1.07
CA VAL A 63 5.25 9.96 0.22
C VAL A 63 4.66 9.75 -1.18
N GLY A 64 3.35 9.53 -1.29
CA GLY A 64 2.66 9.46 -2.59
C GLY A 64 2.89 10.70 -3.47
N LYS A 65 2.88 11.90 -2.86
CA LYS A 65 3.22 13.16 -3.55
C LYS A 65 4.68 13.21 -3.97
N ILE A 66 5.60 12.72 -3.14
CA ILE A 66 7.02 12.65 -3.47
C ILE A 66 7.25 11.72 -4.66
N VAL A 67 6.67 10.52 -4.64
CA VAL A 67 6.75 9.58 -5.78
C VAL A 67 6.19 10.23 -7.05
N ARG A 68 5.08 10.96 -6.95
CA ARG A 68 4.49 11.66 -8.10
C ARG A 68 5.40 12.76 -8.68
N ALA A 69 6.21 13.41 -7.84
CA ALA A 69 7.05 14.53 -8.23
C ALA A 69 8.47 14.13 -8.63
N GLY A 70 9.07 13.16 -7.95
CA GLY A 70 10.47 12.75 -8.10
C GLY A 70 10.69 11.29 -8.47
N GLY A 71 9.62 10.50 -8.56
CA GLY A 71 9.68 9.08 -8.91
C GLY A 71 9.95 8.14 -7.73
N LEU A 72 9.85 6.84 -8.02
CA LEU A 72 9.95 5.78 -7.00
C LEU A 72 11.36 5.69 -6.40
N ARG A 73 12.39 5.80 -7.24
CA ARG A 73 13.79 5.69 -6.79
C ARG A 73 14.17 6.82 -5.85
N TYR A 74 13.80 8.05 -6.20
CA TYR A 74 14.02 9.22 -5.34
C TYR A 74 13.33 9.06 -3.98
N ALA A 75 12.08 8.61 -3.96
CA ALA A 75 11.35 8.38 -2.71
C ALA A 75 11.98 7.29 -1.84
N ALA A 76 12.55 6.24 -2.45
CA ALA A 76 13.24 5.16 -1.73
C ALA A 76 14.56 5.62 -1.08
N GLU A 77 15.21 6.64 -1.64
CA GLU A 77 16.49 7.17 -1.14
C GLU A 77 16.33 8.15 0.03
N LEU A 78 15.11 8.60 0.35
CA LEU A 78 14.85 9.44 1.51
C LEU A 78 15.41 8.79 2.77
N ALA A 79 16.09 9.56 3.62
CA ALA A 79 16.63 9.04 4.88
C ALA A 79 15.52 8.47 5.77
N GLU A 80 14.43 9.22 5.91
CA GLU A 80 13.25 8.86 6.71
C GLU A 80 11.96 9.14 5.92
N PRO A 81 11.51 8.23 5.03
CA PRO A 81 10.27 8.40 4.30
C PRO A 81 9.02 8.37 5.21
N LEU A 82 9.11 7.76 6.41
CA LEU A 82 8.05 7.72 7.41
C LEU A 82 8.58 8.05 8.83
N PRO A 83 7.72 8.49 9.77
CA PRO A 83 8.13 8.92 11.12
C PRO A 83 8.67 7.83 12.07
N SER A 84 8.84 6.59 11.60
CA SER A 84 9.38 5.46 12.36
C SER A 84 10.49 4.79 11.54
N PRO A 85 11.63 4.40 12.14
CA PRO A 85 12.68 3.67 11.43
C PRO A 85 12.19 2.35 10.83
N GLU A 86 11.38 1.60 11.59
CA GLU A 86 10.81 0.32 11.13
C GLU A 86 9.86 0.52 9.95
N ALA A 87 8.93 1.47 10.06
CA ALA A 87 8.02 1.79 8.98
C ALA A 87 8.76 2.32 7.74
N SER A 88 9.81 3.12 7.95
CA SER A 88 10.67 3.63 6.89
C SER A 88 11.42 2.53 6.15
N ALA A 89 11.99 1.57 6.87
CA ALA A 89 12.67 0.42 6.29
C ALA A 89 11.69 -0.43 5.45
N LEU A 90 10.50 -0.69 5.99
CA LEU A 90 9.45 -1.44 5.29
C LEU A 90 9.02 -0.73 4.00
N LEU A 91 8.67 0.56 4.09
CA LEU A 91 8.23 1.32 2.91
C LEU A 91 9.35 1.44 1.87
N ARG A 92 10.61 1.61 2.31
CA ARG A 92 11.77 1.63 1.40
C ARG A 92 11.85 0.35 0.58
N THR A 93 11.73 -0.82 1.21
CA THR A 93 11.70 -2.11 0.49
C THR A 93 10.60 -2.12 -0.58
N TRP A 94 9.39 -1.65 -0.27
CA TRP A 94 8.31 -1.60 -1.25
C TRP A 94 8.61 -0.66 -2.42
N LEU A 95 9.16 0.52 -2.14
CA LEU A 95 9.52 1.51 -3.15
C LEU A 95 10.67 1.02 -4.04
N GLU A 96 11.66 0.35 -3.48
CA GLU A 96 12.78 -0.24 -4.23
C GLU A 96 12.30 -1.36 -5.16
N GLU A 97 11.46 -2.27 -4.67
CA GLU A 97 10.89 -3.34 -5.49
C GLU A 97 10.00 -2.80 -6.61
N ALA A 98 9.21 -1.77 -6.33
CA ALA A 98 8.44 -1.05 -7.35
C ALA A 98 9.35 -0.34 -8.37
N ALA A 99 10.42 0.32 -7.91
CA ALA A 99 11.37 1.03 -8.77
C ALA A 99 12.12 0.10 -9.72
N ARG A 100 12.42 -1.14 -9.30
CA ARG A 100 13.08 -2.14 -10.15
C ARG A 100 12.29 -2.50 -11.40
N VAL A 101 10.96 -2.49 -11.32
CA VAL A 101 10.08 -2.89 -12.43
C VAL A 101 9.44 -1.72 -13.17
N ALA A 102 9.51 -0.51 -12.62
CA ALA A 102 8.88 0.67 -13.20
C ALA A 102 9.50 1.14 -14.52
N GLY A 103 10.79 0.82 -14.76
CA GLY A 103 11.50 1.23 -15.98
C GLY A 103 10.88 0.70 -17.28
N ASP A 104 10.16 -0.42 -17.21
CA ASP A 104 9.58 -1.10 -18.37
C ASP A 104 8.08 -0.81 -18.55
N ALA A 105 7.46 -0.03 -17.65
CA ALA A 105 6.02 0.17 -17.58
C ALA A 105 5.64 1.65 -17.59
N PRO A 106 5.10 2.17 -18.70
CA PRO A 106 4.52 3.51 -18.75
C PRO A 106 3.46 3.68 -17.65
N ASP A 107 3.46 4.84 -16.98
CA ASP A 107 2.61 5.18 -15.83
C ASP A 107 2.86 4.42 -14.52
N ALA A 108 3.87 3.55 -14.41
CA ALA A 108 4.13 2.80 -13.17
C ALA A 108 4.28 3.70 -11.93
N GLU A 109 5.03 4.80 -12.03
CA GLU A 109 5.19 5.73 -10.90
C GLU A 109 3.89 6.44 -10.53
N LYS A 110 3.07 6.79 -11.53
CA LYS A 110 1.75 7.39 -11.32
C LYS A 110 0.81 6.39 -10.64
N ALA A 111 0.86 5.12 -11.03
CA ALA A 111 0.09 4.05 -10.42
C ALA A 111 0.53 3.86 -8.96
N ALA A 112 1.84 3.74 -8.69
CA ALA A 112 2.37 3.58 -7.35
C ALA A 112 2.02 4.78 -6.43
N ALA A 113 2.09 6.01 -6.94
CA ALA A 113 1.65 7.20 -6.20
C ALA A 113 0.17 7.12 -5.83
N ARG A 114 -0.70 6.72 -6.77
CA ARG A 114 -2.13 6.50 -6.50
C ARG A 114 -2.37 5.40 -5.48
N TRP A 115 -1.57 4.33 -5.53
CA TRP A 115 -1.63 3.25 -4.55
C TRP A 115 -1.29 3.73 -3.14
N LEU A 116 -0.23 4.53 -2.98
CA LEU A 116 0.11 5.15 -1.69
C LEU A 116 -1.02 6.05 -1.16
N HIS A 117 -1.70 6.77 -2.05
CA HIS A 117 -2.89 7.53 -1.67
C HIS A 117 -4.05 6.64 -1.21
N ALA A 118 -4.32 5.54 -1.93
CA ALA A 118 -5.34 4.57 -1.53
C ALA A 118 -5.03 3.93 -0.17
N VAL A 119 -3.77 3.54 0.07
CA VAL A 119 -3.31 3.06 1.38
C VAL A 119 -3.57 4.09 2.47
N ALA A 120 -3.24 5.36 2.23
CA ALA A 120 -3.49 6.44 3.19
C ALA A 120 -4.98 6.59 3.53
N GLU A 121 -5.85 6.55 2.52
CA GLU A 121 -7.32 6.62 2.70
C GLU A 121 -7.84 5.44 3.52
N LEU A 122 -7.38 4.21 3.22
CA LEU A 122 -7.74 3.00 3.94
C LEU A 122 -7.32 3.05 5.42
N ILE A 123 -6.12 3.56 5.73
CA ILE A 123 -5.70 3.78 7.14
C ILE A 123 -6.66 4.76 7.83
N GLY A 124 -7.02 5.85 7.16
CA GLY A 124 -7.95 6.85 7.69
C GLY A 124 -9.33 6.27 8.00
N MET A 125 -9.89 5.47 7.09
CA MET A 125 -11.16 4.78 7.29
C MET A 125 -11.10 3.80 8.46
N ARG A 126 -10.07 2.93 8.53
CA ARG A 126 -9.91 1.96 9.62
C ARG A 126 -9.82 2.61 11.00
N ARG A 127 -9.14 3.74 11.11
CA ARG A 127 -9.07 4.51 12.37
C ARG A 127 -10.40 5.16 12.73
N SER A 128 -11.12 5.69 11.74
CA SER A 128 -12.43 6.32 11.95
C SER A 128 -13.46 5.30 12.42
N SER A 129 -13.49 4.11 11.82
CA SER A 129 -14.39 3.02 12.25
C SER A 129 -14.14 2.60 13.70
N ARG A 130 -12.88 2.40 14.10
CA ARG A 130 -12.54 2.06 15.50
C ARG A 130 -12.87 3.18 16.50
N GLY A 131 -12.78 4.44 16.08
CA GLY A 131 -13.16 5.58 16.92
C GLY A 131 -14.66 5.82 17.00
N ALA A 132 -15.46 5.24 16.11
CA ALA A 132 -16.92 5.29 16.16
C ALA A 132 -17.49 4.17 17.06
N ASP A 133 -16.74 3.09 17.26
CA ASP A 133 -17.10 1.97 18.13
C ASP A 133 -16.60 2.13 19.59
N ALA A 134 -15.93 3.24 19.91
CA ALA A 134 -15.31 3.54 21.22
C ALA A 134 -16.03 4.69 21.95
#